data_AF-A0A6V7M621-F1
#
_entry.id   AF-A0A6V7M621-F1
#
_cell.length_a   1.000
_cell.length_b   1.000
_cell.length_c   1.000
_cell.angle_alpha   90.00
_cell.angle_beta   90.00
_cell.angle_gamma   90.00
#
_symmetry.space_group_name_H-M   'P 1'
#
loop_
_entity.id
_entity.type
_entity.pdbx_description
1 polymer ?
#
loop_
_entity_poly.entity_id
_entity_poly.type
_entity_poly.pdbx_seq_one_letter_code
_entity_poly.pdbx_strand_id
1 'polypeptide(L)'
;TLFPVEYRAELGKMMFKLSDLDPQTRPYEFTVEEIDRLASAYQYLCEKHPEIKGYNYRETRRVLPKSQTSAVFVQDIVEDDEESYLAEQQIDSKPIVDSQTCA
;
A
#
# COMPACT_ATOMS: atom_id res chain seq x y z
N THR A 1 0.45 1.29 -9.93
CA THR A 1 1.50 1.38 -8.90
C THR A 1 2.76 1.94 -9.55
N LEU A 2 3.65 2.61 -8.82
CA LEU A 2 4.90 3.13 -9.39
C LEU A 2 5.95 2.05 -9.65
N PHE A 3 5.90 0.95 -8.89
CA PHE A 3 6.88 -0.13 -8.96
C PHE A 3 6.26 -1.45 -9.46
N PRO A 4 7.04 -2.29 -10.17
CA PRO A 4 6.71 -3.69 -10.47
C PRO A 4 6.40 -4.49 -9.19
N VAL A 5 5.65 -5.60 -9.31
CA VAL A 5 5.18 -6.37 -8.16
C VAL A 5 6.34 -6.88 -7.31
N GLU A 6 7.40 -7.32 -7.98
CA GLU A 6 8.61 -7.91 -7.43
C GLU A 6 9.35 -6.91 -6.53
N TYR A 7 9.37 -5.64 -6.91
CA TYR A 7 10.14 -4.60 -6.23
C TYR A 7 9.28 -3.65 -5.38
N ARG A 8 7.96 -3.80 -5.44
CA ARG A 8 7.01 -2.84 -4.84
C ARG A 8 7.20 -2.65 -3.34
N ALA A 9 7.39 -3.74 -2.60
CA ALA A 9 7.51 -3.69 -1.16
C ALA A 9 8.81 -3.00 -0.71
N GLU A 10 9.91 -3.27 -1.40
CA GLU A 10 11.22 -2.74 -1.05
C GLU A 10 11.40 -1.30 -1.51
N LEU A 11 11.18 -1.03 -2.80
CA LEU A 11 11.33 0.31 -3.37
C LEU A 11 10.29 1.29 -2.85
N GLY A 12 9.06 0.82 -2.57
CA GLY A 12 8.03 1.63 -1.93
C GLY A 12 8.47 2.10 -0.54
N LYS A 13 8.97 1.19 0.31
CA LYS A 13 9.49 1.56 1.63
C LYS A 13 10.70 2.50 1.53
N MET A 14 11.60 2.25 0.57
CA MET A 14 12.78 3.07 0.36
C MET A 14 12.42 4.48 -0.08
N MET A 15 11.43 4.64 -0.96
CA MET A 15 10.95 5.93 -1.44
C MET A 15 10.47 6.81 -0.27
N PHE A 16 9.61 6.29 0.60
CA PHE A 16 9.12 7.01 1.79
C PHE A 16 10.24 7.34 2.78
N LYS A 17 11.19 6.42 2.98
CA LYS A 17 12.35 6.64 3.85
C LYS A 17 13.27 7.74 3.30
N LEU A 18 13.46 7.82 1.98
CA LEU A 18 14.28 8.83 1.33
C LEU A 18 13.62 10.21 1.34
N SER A 19 12.29 10.26 1.24
CA SER A 19 11.53 11.52 1.28
C SER A 19 11.29 12.05 2.70
N ASP A 20 11.59 11.25 3.73
CA ASP A 20 11.30 11.54 5.15
C ASP A 20 9.81 11.85 5.36
N LEU A 21 8.96 10.91 4.90
CA LEU A 21 7.50 10.99 5.00
C LEU A 21 6.93 9.72 5.64
N ASP A 22 5.79 9.86 6.33
CA ASP A 22 5.05 8.74 6.89
C ASP A 22 4.26 8.01 5.79
N PRO A 23 4.48 6.70 5.57
CA PRO A 23 3.71 5.91 4.61
C PRO A 23 2.21 5.81 4.92
N GLN A 24 1.77 6.12 6.15
CA GLN A 24 0.36 6.09 6.54
C GLN A 24 -0.37 7.42 6.29
N THR A 25 0.35 8.49 5.95
CA THR A 25 -0.25 9.79 5.59
C THR A 25 -1.17 9.63 4.39
N ARG A 26 -2.38 10.17 4.49
CA ARG A 26 -3.35 10.06 3.40
C ARG A 26 -2.94 10.97 2.24
N PRO A 27 -3.20 10.61 0.98
CA PRO A 27 -2.70 11.36 -0.17
C PRO A 27 -3.08 12.85 -0.21
N TYR A 28 -4.22 13.23 0.38
CA TYR A 28 -4.69 14.61 0.42
C TYR A 28 -4.13 15.44 1.58
N GLU A 29 -3.41 14.80 2.50
CA GLU A 29 -2.78 15.46 3.67
C GLU A 29 -1.38 15.99 3.32
N PHE A 30 -0.81 15.58 2.18
CA PHE A 30 0.52 16.03 1.76
C PHE A 30 0.53 17.48 1.31
N THR A 31 1.54 18.23 1.75
CA THR A 31 1.85 19.55 1.20
C THR A 31 2.56 19.44 -0.14
N VAL A 32 2.65 20.56 -0.86
CA VAL A 32 3.36 20.60 -2.15
C VAL A 32 4.84 20.25 -1.99
N GLU A 33 5.46 20.71 -0.91
CA GLU A 33 6.86 20.42 -0.59
C GLU A 33 7.09 18.94 -0.27
N GLU A 34 6.13 18.27 0.37
CA GLU A 34 6.19 16.84 0.64
C GLU A 34 6.09 16.02 -0.64
N ILE A 35 5.19 16.41 -1.56
CA ILE A 35 5.10 15.79 -2.88
C ILE A 35 6.39 15.99 -3.68
N ASP A 36 7.02 17.15 -3.61
CA ASP A 36 8.31 17.41 -4.28
C ASP A 36 9.44 16.52 -3.75
N ARG A 37 9.54 16.36 -2.42
CA ARG A 37 10.48 15.42 -1.80
C ARG A 37 10.22 13.98 -2.25
N LEU A 38 8.95 13.57 -2.32
CA LEU A 38 8.54 12.25 -2.75
C LEU A 38 8.89 12.00 -4.23
N ALA A 39 8.64 12.98 -5.10
CA ALA A 39 9.00 12.93 -6.52
C ALA A 39 10.53 12.85 -6.72
N SER A 40 11.29 13.65 -5.96
CA SER A 40 12.75 13.64 -5.97
C SER A 40 13.32 12.29 -5.52
N ALA A 41 12.75 11.68 -4.48
CA ALA A 41 13.12 10.32 -4.05
C ALA A 41 12.86 9.28 -5.16
N TYR A 42 11.72 9.37 -5.85
CA TYR A 42 11.42 8.49 -6.97
C TYR A 42 12.40 8.68 -8.14
N GLN A 43 12.76 9.92 -8.47
CA GLN A 43 13.75 10.21 -9.51
C GLN A 43 15.09 9.55 -9.17
N TYR A 44 15.57 9.70 -7.93
CA TYR A 44 16.78 9.04 -7.46
C TYR A 44 16.71 7.52 -7.60
N LEU A 45 15.57 6.91 -7.25
CA LEU A 45 15.37 5.47 -7.43
C LEU A 45 15.41 5.06 -8.91
N CYS A 46 14.87 5.87 -9.83
CA CYS A 46 14.95 5.60 -11.26
C CYS A 46 16.38 5.67 -11.82
N GLU A 47 17.23 6.51 -11.23
CA GLU A 47 18.66 6.59 -11.58
C GLU A 47 19.44 5.37 -11.07
N LYS A 48 19.08 4.84 -9.88
CA LYS A 48 19.71 3.65 -9.29
C LYS A 48 19.19 2.32 -9.86
N HIS A 49 17.92 2.30 -10.29
CA HIS A 49 17.22 1.13 -10.80
C HIS A 49 16.63 1.45 -12.19
N PRO A 50 17.44 1.47 -13.27
CA PRO A 50 16.94 1.83 -14.60
C PRO A 50 15.76 0.97 -15.08
N GLU A 51 15.63 -0.25 -14.57
CA GLU A 51 14.55 -1.20 -14.85
C GLU A 51 13.15 -0.69 -14.49
N ILE A 52 13.01 0.22 -13.51
CA ILE A 52 11.69 0.73 -13.11
C ILE A 52 11.24 1.92 -13.96
N LYS A 53 12.17 2.61 -14.64
CA LYS A 53 11.88 3.86 -15.36
C LYS A 53 10.86 3.67 -16.49
N GLY A 54 10.87 2.51 -17.13
CA GLY A 54 9.93 2.14 -18.20
C GLY A 54 8.70 1.39 -17.71
N TYR A 55 8.52 1.24 -16.40
CA TYR A 55 7.40 0.45 -15.88
C TYR A 55 6.06 1.14 -16.13
N ASN A 56 5.18 0.49 -16.87
CA ASN A 56 3.81 0.93 -17.07
C ASN A 56 2.82 -0.07 -16.45
N TYR A 57 2.32 0.27 -15.26
CA TYR A 57 1.31 -0.52 -14.56
C TYR A 57 0.07 -0.83 -15.41
N ARG A 58 -0.36 0.12 -16.27
CA ARG A 58 -1.58 -0.02 -17.08
C ARG A 58 -1.37 -0.96 -18.27
N GLU A 59 -0.18 -1.00 -18.86
CA GLU A 59 0.16 -1.93 -19.94
C GLU A 59 0.23 -3.37 -19.44
N THR A 60 0.72 -3.60 -18.22
CA THR A 60 0.73 -4.94 -17.61
C THR A 60 -0.65 -5.49 -17.27
N ARG A 61 -1.71 -4.65 -17.29
CA ARG A 61 -3.07 -5.16 -17.12
C ARG A 61 -3.50 -5.78 -18.43
N ARG A 62 -3.87 -7.08 -18.36
CA ARG A 62 -4.39 -7.87 -19.46
C ARG A 62 -5.59 -7.14 -20.07
N VAL A 63 -5.37 -6.44 -21.17
CA VAL A 63 -6.47 -5.94 -21.99
C VAL A 63 -7.11 -7.17 -22.58
N LEU A 64 -8.32 -7.50 -22.13
CA LEU A 64 -9.07 -8.57 -22.75
C LEU A 64 -9.39 -8.14 -24.20
N PRO A 65 -9.21 -9.02 -25.19
CA PRO A 65 -9.70 -8.74 -26.52
C PRO A 65 -11.21 -8.48 -26.46
N LYS A 66 -11.72 -7.64 -27.36
CA LYS A 66 -13.13 -7.22 -27.39
C LYS A 66 -14.12 -8.39 -27.42
N SER A 67 -13.71 -9.54 -27.94
CA SER A 67 -14.51 -10.77 -27.96
C SER A 67 -14.70 -11.41 -26.57
N GLN A 68 -13.84 -11.09 -25.61
CA GLN A 68 -13.83 -11.68 -24.26
C GLN A 68 -14.37 -10.72 -23.18
N THR A 69 -14.65 -9.46 -23.51
CA THR A 69 -15.22 -8.51 -22.55
C THR A 69 -16.61 -8.91 -22.04
N SER A 70 -17.39 -9.68 -22.81
CA SER A 70 -18.70 -10.20 -22.38
C SER A 70 -18.61 -11.30 -21.31
N ALA A 71 -17.44 -11.91 -21.12
CA ALA A 71 -17.20 -12.95 -20.12
C ALA A 71 -16.72 -12.38 -18.77
N VAL A 72 -16.61 -11.06 -18.63
CA VAL A 72 -16.22 -10.40 -17.38
C VAL A 72 -17.43 -10.27 -16.48
N PHE A 73 -17.36 -10.89 -15.30
CA PHE A 73 -18.35 -10.69 -14.24
C PHE A 73 -17.95 -9.47 -13.41
N VAL A 74 -18.82 -8.45 -13.41
CA VAL A 74 -18.70 -7.28 -12.54
C VAL A 74 -19.54 -7.54 -11.31
N GLN A 75 -18.93 -7.45 -10.13
CA GLN A 75 -19.64 -7.52 -8.86
C GLN A 75 -19.68 -6.11 -8.27
N ASP A 76 -20.88 -5.66 -7.92
CA ASP A 76 -21.05 -4.41 -7.19
C ASP A 76 -20.50 -4.59 -5.78
N ILE A 77 -19.59 -3.70 -5.40
CA ILE A 77 -19.15 -3.58 -4.02
C ILE A 77 -20.24 -2.80 -3.31
N VAL A 78 -21.05 -3.49 -2.52
CA VAL A 78 -21.88 -2.82 -1.52
C VAL A 78 -20.92 -2.26 -0.48
N GLU A 79 -20.85 -0.93 -0.40
CA GLU A 79 -20.23 -0.24 0.71
C GLU A 79 -21.07 -0.58 1.95
N ASP A 80 -20.64 -1.57 2.74
CA ASP A 80 -21.31 -1.90 4.00
C ASP A 80 -21.23 -0.67 4.92
N ASP A 81 -22.39 -0.07 5.18
CA ASP A 81 -22.58 1.04 6.12
C ASP A 81 -21.92 0.71 7.47
N GLU A 82 -20.90 1.48 7.87
CA GLU A 82 -20.46 1.90 9.21
C GLU A 82 -20.88 1.07 10.46
N GLU A 83 -20.97 -0.27 10.43
CA GLU A 83 -21.43 -1.06 11.60
C GLU A 83 -20.63 -2.36 11.83
N SER A 84 -19.33 -2.38 11.48
CA SER A 84 -18.45 -3.52 11.83
C SER A 84 -17.21 -3.17 12.68
N TYR A 85 -16.94 -1.89 12.97
CA TYR A 85 -15.77 -1.47 13.77
C TYR A 85 -15.84 -1.83 15.27
N LEU A 86 -16.92 -2.44 15.76
CA LEU A 86 -17.06 -2.80 17.19
C LEU A 86 -16.89 -4.29 17.50
N ALA A 87 -16.57 -5.15 16.52
CA ALA A 87 -16.36 -6.58 16.80
C ALA A 87 -14.91 -6.95 17.18
N GLU A 88 -13.92 -6.06 17.03
CA GLU A 88 -12.52 -6.39 17.29
C GLU A 88 -11.99 -5.98 18.69
N GLN A 89 -12.79 -5.32 19.53
CA GLN A 89 -12.34 -4.93 20.89
C GLN A 89 -12.48 -6.01 21.98
N GLN A 90 -12.76 -7.27 21.63
CA GLN A 90 -12.92 -8.34 22.61
C GLN A 90 -11.83 -9.42 22.57
N ILE A 91 -10.56 -9.07 22.32
CA ILE A 91 -9.42 -9.98 22.56
C ILE A 91 -8.21 -9.22 23.12
N ASP A 92 -8.36 -8.43 24.19
CA ASP A 92 -7.22 -8.19 25.10
C ASP A 92 -7.68 -7.78 26.51
N SER A 93 -8.19 -8.75 27.26
CA SER A 93 -8.34 -8.66 28.72
C SER A 93 -8.47 -10.06 29.31
N LYS A 94 -7.37 -10.82 29.25
CA LYS A 94 -7.12 -11.82 30.29
C LYS A 94 -5.81 -11.47 30.97
N PRO A 95 -5.82 -11.22 32.28
CA PRO A 95 -4.67 -10.68 32.98
C PRO A 95 -3.52 -11.70 32.99
N ILE A 96 -2.32 -11.17 32.75
CA ILE A 96 -1.04 -11.77 33.10
C ILE A 96 -1.06 -12.02 34.61
N VAL A 97 -1.11 -13.27 35.02
CA VAL A 97 -0.76 -13.67 36.39
C VAL A 97 0.69 -14.15 36.38
N ASP A 98 1.57 -13.23 36.79
CA ASP A 98 2.96 -13.52 37.07
C ASP A 98 3.12 -14.40 38.33
N SER A 99 4.23 -15.11 38.31
CA SER A 99 4.67 -16.20 39.15
C SER A 99 5.01 -15.80 40.60
N GLN A 100 4.71 -16.67 41.57
CA GLN A 100 5.46 -16.79 42.83
C GLN A 100 5.13 -18.16 43.46
N THR A 101 5.99 -19.18 43.36
CA THR A 101 7.15 -19.51 44.22
C THR A 101 6.83 -20.57 45.28
N CYS A 102 7.74 -21.54 45.34
CA CYS A 102 7.92 -22.67 46.25
C CYS A 102 7.59 -22.45 47.74
N ALA A 103 7.04 -23.49 48.38
CA ALA A 103 7.67 -24.23 49.49
C ALA A 103 6.85 -25.49 49.80
#